data_AF-A0A872YP36-F1
#
_entry.id   AF-A0A872YP36-F1
#
_cell.length_a   1.000
_cell.length_b   1.000
_cell.length_c   1.000
_cell.angle_alpha   90.00
_cell.angle_beta   90.00
_cell.angle_gamma   90.00
#
_symmetry.space_group_name_H-M   'P 1'
#
loop_
_entity.id
_entity.type
_entity.pdbx_description
1 polymer ?
#
loop_
_entity_poly.entity_id
_entity_poly.type
_entity_poly.pdbx_seq_one_letter_code
_entity_poly.pdbx_strand_id
1 'polypeptide(L)'
;MCFYGIAGLFLGLYLWCTAFWNVGGGYNLFDKREGFSSIFRWGFPGNNRRIRIRFVLKDVEAVGLESREGFYSRRVLYLKVRGRQNIPLTRIGENLTSGDIEEKAAELARFSRVSIEGF
;
A
#
# COMPACT_ATOMS: atom_id res chain seq x y z
N MET A 1 18.41 24.72 -29.03
CA MET A 1 17.79 25.14 -27.75
C MET A 1 16.33 24.68 -27.56
N CYS A 2 15.56 24.39 -28.62
CA CYS A 2 14.18 23.85 -28.48
C CYS A 2 14.08 22.38 -28.03
N PHE A 3 15.16 21.60 -28.12
CA PHE A 3 15.17 20.17 -27.79
C PHE A 3 14.76 19.91 -26.33
N TYR A 4 15.32 20.67 -25.38
CA TYR A 4 15.01 20.52 -23.95
C TYR A 4 13.59 20.94 -23.60
N GLY A 5 13.03 21.95 -24.31
CA GLY A 5 11.65 22.37 -24.13
C GLY A 5 10.64 21.29 -24.56
N ILE A 6 10.91 20.65 -25.70
CA ILE A 6 10.10 19.53 -26.20
C ILE A 6 10.18 18.33 -25.25
N ALA A 7 11.38 17.99 -24.77
CA ALA A 7 11.56 16.92 -23.78
C ALA A 7 10.82 17.20 -22.47
N GLY A 8 10.87 18.44 -21.97
CA GLY A 8 10.13 18.85 -20.78
C GLY A 8 8.61 18.78 -20.96
N LEU A 9 8.10 19.15 -22.13
CA LEU A 9 6.68 19.02 -22.48
C LEU A 9 6.22 17.57 -22.46
N PHE A 10 6.98 16.65 -23.05
CA PHE A 10 6.66 15.22 -23.02
C PHE A 10 6.71 14.64 -21.60
N LEU A 11 7.70 15.05 -20.80
CA LEU A 11 7.78 14.62 -19.40
C LEU A 11 6.60 15.15 -18.57
N GLY A 12 6.25 16.43 -18.74
CA GLY A 12 5.11 17.05 -18.08
C GLY A 12 3.79 16.40 -18.46
N LEU A 13 3.58 16.14 -19.76
CA LEU A 13 2.41 15.42 -20.26
C LEU A 13 2.34 14.01 -19.66
N TYR A 14 3.47 13.29 -19.63
CA TYR A 14 3.55 11.96 -19.03
C TYR A 14 3.15 11.99 -17.55
N LEU A 15 3.73 12.89 -16.76
CA LEU A 15 3.41 13.03 -15.33
C LEU A 15 1.94 13.38 -15.13
N TRP A 16 1.40 14.33 -15.91
CA TRP A 16 -0.01 14.70 -15.87
C TRP A 16 -0.92 13.51 -16.18
N CYS A 17 -0.61 12.75 -17.22
CA CYS A 17 -1.31 11.52 -17.56
C CYS A 17 -1.25 10.48 -16.43
N THR A 18 -0.10 10.26 -15.80
CA THR A 18 0.02 9.32 -14.68
C THR A 18 -0.81 9.74 -13.46
N ALA A 19 -0.87 11.04 -13.18
CA ALA A 19 -1.72 11.60 -12.12
C ALA A 19 -3.21 11.47 -12.46
N PHE A 20 -3.59 11.80 -13.69
CA PHE A 20 -4.97 11.68 -14.18
C PHE A 20 -5.48 10.24 -14.14
N TRP A 21 -4.63 9.26 -14.49
CA TRP A 21 -4.97 7.84 -14.39
C TRP A 21 -4.85 7.26 -12.97
N ASN A 22 -4.48 8.05 -11.97
CA ASN A 22 -4.33 7.64 -10.57
C ASN A 22 -3.50 6.36 -10.43
N VAL A 23 -2.37 6.33 -11.14
CA VAL A 23 -1.44 5.19 -11.13
C VAL A 23 -0.83 5.05 -9.74
N GLY A 24 -0.88 3.85 -9.17
CA GLY A 24 -0.50 3.58 -7.77
C GLY A 24 -1.63 3.84 -6.75
N GLY A 25 -2.76 4.39 -7.20
CA GLY A 25 -3.97 4.55 -6.39
C GLY A 25 -4.59 3.21 -6.00
N GLY A 26 -5.47 3.21 -5.01
CA GLY A 26 -6.14 1.98 -4.58
C GLY A 26 -6.62 2.02 -3.15
N TYR A 27 -7.30 0.96 -2.73
CA TYR A 27 -7.89 0.80 -1.41
C TYR A 27 -7.69 -0.62 -0.90
N ASN A 28 -7.72 -0.76 0.42
CA ASN A 28 -7.66 -2.04 1.11
C ASN A 28 -9.05 -2.33 1.67
N LEU A 29 -9.68 -3.42 1.25
CA LEU A 29 -11.00 -3.83 1.70
C LEU A 29 -10.85 -5.04 2.62
N PHE A 30 -11.28 -4.89 3.87
CA PHE A 30 -11.26 -5.95 4.87
C PHE A 30 -12.70 -6.27 5.26
N ASP A 31 -13.18 -7.46 4.88
CA ASP A 31 -14.53 -7.90 5.21
C ASP A 31 -14.50 -9.01 6.28
N LYS A 32 -15.03 -8.68 7.46
CA LYS A 32 -15.18 -9.61 8.60
C LYS A 32 -16.29 -10.63 8.39
N ARG A 33 -17.34 -10.27 7.63
CA ARG A 33 -18.53 -11.11 7.43
C ARG A 33 -18.26 -12.20 6.41
N GLU A 34 -17.62 -11.82 5.30
CA GLU A 34 -17.23 -12.77 4.26
C GLU A 34 -15.92 -13.51 4.61
N GLY A 35 -15.10 -12.96 5.51
CA GLY A 35 -13.84 -13.58 5.94
C GLY A 35 -12.71 -13.44 4.90
N PHE A 36 -12.79 -12.44 4.03
CA PHE A 36 -11.80 -12.16 3.00
C PHE A 36 -11.27 -10.73 3.09
N SER A 37 -10.00 -10.58 2.75
CA SER A 37 -9.35 -9.30 2.55
C SER A 37 -8.92 -9.17 1.09
N SER A 38 -9.27 -8.03 0.49
CA SER A 38 -8.93 -7.68 -0.88
C SER A 38 -8.10 -6.42 -0.89
N ILE A 39 -6.89 -6.50 -1.44
CA ILE A 39 -6.07 -5.32 -1.73
C ILE A 39 -6.23 -5.00 -3.20
N PHE A 40 -6.63 -3.76 -3.48
CA PHE A 40 -6.82 -3.28 -4.83
C PHE A 40 -5.88 -2.11 -5.11
N ARG A 41 -5.14 -2.21 -6.22
CA ARG A 41 -4.25 -1.16 -6.72
C ARG A 41 -4.45 -0.94 -8.22
N TRP A 42 -4.44 0.32 -8.63
CA TRP A 42 -4.38 0.74 -10.01
C TRP A 42 -2.92 0.76 -10.48
N GLY A 43 -2.58 -0.07 -11.45
CA GLY A 43 -1.31 -0.04 -12.16
C GLY A 43 -1.32 0.96 -13.31
N PHE A 44 -0.25 0.92 -14.12
CA PHE A 44 -0.16 1.69 -15.35
C PHE A 44 -1.30 1.34 -16.32
N PRO A 45 -1.78 2.31 -17.13
CA PRO A 45 -2.77 2.05 -18.17
C PRO A 45 -2.32 0.91 -19.11
N GLY A 46 -3.19 -0.08 -19.28
CA GLY A 46 -2.94 -1.31 -20.06
C GLY A 46 -3.94 -2.42 -19.73
N ASN A 47 -3.81 -3.59 -20.37
CA ASN A 47 -4.74 -4.72 -20.20
C ASN A 47 -4.80 -5.25 -18.75
N ASN A 48 -3.71 -5.16 -17.99
CA ASN A 48 -3.63 -5.56 -16.58
C ASN A 48 -3.56 -4.36 -15.61
N ARG A 49 -4.31 -3.29 -15.90
CA ARG A 49 -4.34 -2.09 -15.04
C ARG A 49 -4.82 -2.38 -13.60
N ARG A 50 -5.64 -3.41 -13.40
CA ARG A 50 -6.22 -3.74 -12.08
C ARG A 50 -5.42 -4.83 -11.39
N ILE A 51 -4.70 -4.47 -10.35
CA ILE A 51 -4.03 -5.44 -9.47
C ILE A 51 -4.96 -5.68 -8.29
N ARG A 52 -5.60 -6.86 -8.25
CA ARG A 52 -6.44 -7.29 -7.13
C ARG A 52 -5.86 -8.54 -6.50
N ILE A 53 -5.44 -8.44 -5.25
CA ILE A 53 -4.96 -9.57 -4.47
C ILE A 53 -6.04 -9.90 -3.44
N ARG A 54 -6.56 -11.12 -3.49
CA ARG A 54 -7.51 -11.65 -2.51
C ARG A 54 -6.82 -12.70 -1.63
N PHE A 55 -7.10 -12.68 -0.34
CA PHE A 55 -6.67 -13.69 0.61
C PHE A 55 -7.71 -13.87 1.71
N VAL A 56 -7.67 -15.03 2.37
CA VAL A 56 -8.60 -15.37 3.45
C VAL A 56 -8.08 -14.71 4.73
N LEU A 57 -8.99 -14.14 5.54
CA LEU A 57 -8.62 -13.51 6.81
C LEU A 57 -7.99 -14.51 7.79
N LYS A 58 -8.34 -15.80 7.68
CA LYS A 58 -7.77 -16.90 8.48
C LYS A 58 -6.29 -17.16 8.19
N ASP A 59 -5.82 -16.81 7.01
CA ASP A 59 -4.42 -16.98 6.63
C ASP A 59 -3.56 -15.82 7.11
N VAL A 60 -4.15 -14.77 7.69
CA VAL A 60 -3.41 -13.66 8.28
C VAL A 60 -2.84 -14.10 9.62
N GLU A 61 -1.51 -14.11 9.74
CA GLU A 61 -0.81 -14.55 10.95
C GLU A 61 -0.54 -13.37 11.88
N ALA A 62 -0.10 -12.25 11.32
CA ALA A 62 0.27 -11.06 12.07
C ALA A 62 0.13 -9.79 11.23
N VAL A 63 -0.10 -8.67 11.93
CA VAL A 63 0.09 -7.33 11.37
C VAL A 63 1.41 -6.82 11.90
N GLY A 64 2.31 -6.40 11.02
CA GLY A 64 3.61 -5.94 11.44
C GLY A 64 3.95 -4.52 11.00
N LEU A 65 4.81 -3.90 11.79
CA LEU A 65 5.28 -2.53 11.59
C LEU A 65 6.79 -2.59 11.33
N GLU A 66 7.23 -2.20 10.13
CA GLU A 66 8.66 -1.98 9.87
C GLU A 66 8.94 -0.48 10.00
N SER A 67 9.71 -0.11 11.01
CA SER A 67 10.22 1.25 11.18
C SER A 67 11.70 1.27 10.77
N ARG A 68 12.02 1.92 9.66
CA ARG A 68 13.41 2.24 9.33
C ARG A 68 13.74 3.62 9.85
N GLU A 69 14.57 3.68 10.89
CA GLU A 69 15.08 4.92 11.46
C GLU A 69 16.37 5.34 10.73
N GLY A 70 16.42 6.59 10.28
CA GLY A 70 17.52 7.16 9.50
C GLY A 70 17.14 8.53 8.90
N PHE A 71 17.98 9.09 8.02
CA PHE A 71 17.70 10.36 7.32
C PHE A 71 16.39 10.36 6.52
N TYR A 72 15.98 9.18 6.05
CA TYR A 72 14.65 8.92 5.48
C TYR A 72 13.90 7.97 6.42
N SER A 73 13.20 8.54 7.39
CA SER A 73 12.31 7.78 8.26
C SER A 73 11.15 7.24 7.42
N ARG A 74 11.10 5.92 7.27
CA ARG A 74 10.01 5.25 6.55
C ARG A 74 9.42 4.18 7.45
N ARG A 75 8.14 4.36 7.76
CA ARG A 75 7.34 3.37 8.47
C ARG A 75 6.39 2.70 7.49
N VAL A 76 6.47 1.37 7.40
CA VAL A 76 5.64 0.57 6.50
C VAL A 76 4.84 -0.42 7.33
N LEU A 77 3.52 -0.34 7.22
CA LEU A 77 2.63 -1.36 7.75
C LEU A 77 2.58 -2.51 6.76
N TYR A 78 2.84 -3.72 7.22
CA TYR A 78 2.74 -4.92 6.42
C TYR A 78 1.83 -5.94 7.08
N LEU A 79 1.28 -6.84 6.27
CA LEU A 79 0.42 -7.91 6.71
C LEU A 79 1.07 -9.23 6.31
N LYS A 80 1.31 -10.07 7.32
CA LYS A 80 1.94 -11.39 7.16
C LYS A 80 0.83 -12.41 6.94
N VAL A 81 0.86 -13.02 5.75
CA VAL A 81 -0.11 -14.04 5.34
C VAL A 81 0.63 -15.37 5.20
N ARG A 82 0.08 -16.43 5.79
CA ARG A 82 0.60 -17.78 5.73
C ARG A 82 0.84 -18.21 4.29
N GLY A 83 2.07 -18.61 3.97
CA GLY A 83 2.46 -19.08 2.64
C GLY A 83 2.56 -18.01 1.56
N ARG A 84 2.55 -16.71 1.91
CA ARG A 84 2.78 -15.60 0.98
C ARG A 84 3.82 -14.62 1.52
N GLN A 85 4.35 -13.78 0.64
CA GLN A 85 5.23 -12.67 1.02
C GLN A 85 4.45 -11.61 1.80
N ASN A 86 5.14 -10.90 2.71
CA ASN A 86 4.58 -9.80 3.49
C ASN A 86 3.98 -8.74 2.56
N ILE A 87 2.70 -8.43 2.74
CA ILE A 87 1.99 -7.50 1.86
C ILE A 87 1.97 -6.12 2.52
N PRO A 88 2.66 -5.11 1.96
CA PRO A 88 2.62 -3.75 2.49
C PRO A 88 1.23 -3.14 2.28
N LEU A 89 0.63 -2.65 3.36
CA LEU A 89 -0.67 -2.01 3.37
C LEU A 89 -0.59 -0.50 3.16
N THR A 90 0.48 0.13 3.66
CA THR A 90 0.70 1.58 3.56
C THR A 90 1.06 2.01 2.14
N ARG A 91 0.55 3.16 1.71
CA ARG A 91 0.96 3.77 0.44
C ARG A 91 2.40 4.28 0.55
N ILE A 92 3.20 4.08 -0.49
CA ILE A 92 4.56 4.63 -0.58
C ILE A 92 4.47 6.17 -0.52
N GLY A 93 5.08 6.79 0.50
CA GLY A 93 5.12 8.24 0.67
C GLY A 93 4.09 8.83 1.64
N GLU A 94 3.27 8.02 2.29
CA GLU A 94 2.41 8.48 3.39
C GLU A 94 3.28 8.64 4.66
N ASN A 95 3.74 9.86 4.94
CA ASN A 95 4.41 10.20 6.21
C ASN A 95 3.34 10.33 7.31
N LEU A 96 2.75 9.21 7.70
CA LEU A 96 1.86 9.16 8.85
C LEU A 96 2.68 9.39 10.13
N THR A 97 2.11 10.10 11.09
CA THR A 97 2.78 10.28 12.39
C THR A 97 2.87 8.94 13.13
N SER A 98 3.80 8.84 14.08
CA SER A 98 4.01 7.60 14.84
C SER A 98 2.73 7.04 15.44
N GLY A 99 1.91 7.92 16.05
CA GLY A 99 0.63 7.55 16.65
C GLY A 99 -0.38 7.05 15.62
N ASP A 100 -0.49 7.70 14.46
CA ASP A 100 -1.48 7.33 13.43
C ASP A 100 -1.23 5.93 12.86
N ILE A 101 0.04 5.54 12.69
CA ILE A 101 0.38 4.21 12.17
C ILE A 101 0.15 3.14 13.23
N GLU A 102 0.53 3.42 14.48
CA GLU A 102 0.31 2.51 15.61
C GLU A 102 -1.19 2.30 15.86
N GLU A 103 -1.99 3.35 15.79
CA GLU A 103 -3.44 3.28 15.91
C GLU A 103 -4.05 2.45 14.77
N LYS A 104 -3.67 2.72 13.51
CA LYS A 104 -4.11 1.90 12.37
C LYS A 104 -3.67 0.43 12.49
N ALA A 105 -2.46 0.17 12.97
CA ALA A 105 -1.96 -1.18 13.19
C ALA A 105 -2.76 -1.91 14.28
N ALA A 106 -3.02 -1.23 15.40
CA ALA A 106 -3.82 -1.73 16.49
C ALA A 106 -5.27 -2.00 16.08
N GLU A 107 -5.87 -1.11 15.29
CA GLU A 107 -7.21 -1.28 14.74
C GLU A 107 -7.26 -2.51 13.83
N LEU A 108 -6.29 -2.69 12.93
CA LEU A 108 -6.22 -3.84 12.01
C LEU A 108 -5.96 -5.16 12.74
N ALA A 109 -5.12 -5.15 13.78
CA ALA A 109 -4.87 -6.31 14.62
C ALA A 109 -6.12 -6.70 15.42
N ARG A 110 -6.81 -5.73 16.05
CA ARG A 110 -8.12 -5.94 16.70
C ARG A 110 -9.17 -6.43 15.71
N PHE A 111 -9.14 -5.92 14.48
CA PHE A 111 -10.06 -6.33 13.43
C PHE A 111 -9.84 -7.79 13.03
N SER A 112 -8.59 -8.19 12.84
CA SER A 112 -8.23 -9.53 12.36
C SER A 112 -8.07 -10.56 13.49
N ARG A 113 -8.08 -10.12 14.76
CA ARG A 113 -7.79 -10.93 15.97
C ARG A 113 -6.41 -11.61 15.92
N VAL A 114 -5.43 -10.91 15.35
CA VAL A 114 -4.05 -11.38 15.21
C VAL A 114 -3.10 -10.58 16.09
N SER A 115 -1.95 -11.16 16.40
CA SER A 115 -0.89 -10.47 17.14
C SER A 115 -0.25 -9.37 16.29
N ILE A 116 0.24 -8.33 16.96
CA ILE A 116 1.05 -7.27 16.34
C ILE A 116 2.51 -7.73 16.41
N GLU A 117 3.16 -7.89 15.25
CA GLU A 117 4.60 -8.17 15.15
C GLU A 117 5.35 -6.85 14.90
N GLY A 118 5.94 -6.27 15.94
CA GLY A 118 6.79 -5.10 15.78
C GLY A 118 7.00 -4.33 17.07
N PHE A 119 8.25 -4.33 17.52
CA PHE A 119 8.90 -3.24 18.24
C PHE A 119 10.34 -3.19 17.72
#